data_AF-A0A7Y5KHR8-F1
#
_entry.id   AF-A0A7Y5KHR8-F1
#
_cell.length_a   1.000
_cell.length_b   1.000
_cell.length_c   1.000
_cell.angle_alpha   90.00
_cell.angle_beta   90.00
_cell.angle_gamma   90.00
#
_symmetry.space_group_name_H-M   'P 1'
#
loop_
_entity.id
_entity.type
_entity.pdbx_description
1 polymer ?
#
loop_
_entity_poly.entity_id
_entity_poly.type
_entity_poly.pdbx_seq_one_letter_code
_entity_poly.pdbx_strand_id
1 'polypeptide(L)'
;MPVLQKKAEFEKAVYPKPKHVARASSSPSNQAQTDLWNTVSNENGSTAFRDPAFADNKSLPIHRWSPWIAGYSASFVDDVISAYLPNRKAALVLDPFCGVGTTLLQANTRGHNAIGFEINPYPALAARTKLAVHRIKLSELDATLHAMQKDAAHWRTHAAPTDMAPPPLKSRLPFFSPKVERQVLHALAFVRGLESEVIANLLRTAFGAVMVSFSNYSYEPSLGSRPAAGKALIEDADVAHALLEKLHIMRADIAWMQKEMPSK
;
A
#
# COMPACT_ATOMS: atom_id res chain seq x y z
N MET A 1 3.45 32.62 -34.18
CA MET A 1 2.67 31.69 -35.03
C MET A 1 3.43 30.42 -35.52
N PRO A 2 4.78 30.30 -35.61
CA PRO A 2 5.40 29.08 -36.18
C PRO A 2 5.68 27.91 -35.21
N VAL A 3 5.61 28.13 -33.89
CA VAL A 3 6.00 27.11 -32.89
C VAL A 3 4.86 26.12 -32.58
N LEU A 4 3.60 26.56 -32.65
CA LEU A 4 2.43 25.73 -32.37
C LEU A 4 2.16 24.72 -33.50
N GLN A 5 2.46 25.08 -34.75
CA GLN A 5 2.33 24.17 -35.90
C GLN A 5 3.32 23.01 -35.84
N LYS A 6 4.58 23.27 -35.45
CA LYS A 6 5.62 22.22 -35.30
C LYS A 6 5.30 21.24 -34.17
N LYS A 7 4.60 21.67 -33.11
CA LYS A 7 4.16 20.77 -32.01
C LYS A 7 3.05 19.82 -32.46
N ALA A 8 2.09 20.31 -33.25
CA ALA A 8 1.00 19.49 -33.78
C ALA A 8 1.46 18.46 -34.82
N GLU A 9 2.51 18.76 -35.58
CA GLU A 9 3.12 17.80 -36.52
C GLU A 9 3.90 16.69 -35.78
N PHE A 10 4.59 17.02 -34.68
CA PHE A 10 5.30 16.04 -33.86
C PHE A 10 4.34 15.07 -33.14
N GLU A 11 3.22 15.57 -32.59
CA GLU A 11 2.20 14.71 -31.95
C GLU A 11 1.54 13.72 -32.93
N LYS A 12 1.33 14.12 -34.19
CA LYS A 12 0.78 13.21 -35.23
C LYS A 12 1.76 12.12 -35.67
N ALA A 13 3.07 12.36 -35.58
CA ALA A 13 4.09 11.39 -35.96
C ALA A 13 4.33 10.34 -34.86
N VAL A 14 4.20 10.72 -33.59
CA VAL A 14 4.45 9.84 -32.44
C VAL A 14 3.21 9.03 -32.04
N TYR A 15 2.01 9.59 -32.20
CA TYR A 15 0.73 8.93 -31.89
C TYR A 15 -0.17 8.89 -33.12
N PRO A 16 0.09 8.00 -34.09
CA PRO A 16 -0.81 7.84 -35.22
C PRO A 16 -2.19 7.42 -34.69
N LYS A 17 -3.25 8.13 -35.12
CA LYS A 17 -4.63 7.72 -34.83
C LYS A 17 -4.79 6.25 -35.25
N PRO A 18 -5.37 5.39 -34.41
CA PRO A 18 -5.55 3.99 -34.77
C PRO A 18 -6.35 3.93 -36.08
N LYS A 19 -5.80 3.26 -37.09
CA LYS A 19 -6.53 2.96 -38.32
C LYS A 19 -7.74 2.12 -37.91
N HIS A 20 -8.93 2.44 -38.45
CA HIS A 20 -10.08 1.55 -38.34
C HIS A 20 -9.67 0.18 -38.91
N VAL A 21 -9.40 -0.77 -38.02
CA VAL A 21 -9.15 -2.16 -38.38
C VAL A 21 -10.51 -2.75 -38.70
N ALA A 22 -10.72 -3.13 -39.95
CA ALA A 22 -11.88 -3.92 -40.35
C ALA A 22 -11.95 -5.17 -39.46
N ARG A 23 -13.13 -5.48 -38.91
CA ARG A 23 -13.37 -6.62 -38.02
C ARG A 23 -12.83 -7.90 -38.67
N ALA A 24 -11.70 -8.39 -38.15
CA ALA A 24 -11.30 -9.76 -38.36
C ALA A 24 -12.28 -10.67 -37.61
N SER A 25 -12.70 -11.77 -38.24
CA SER A 25 -13.56 -12.79 -37.63
C SER A 25 -12.95 -13.26 -36.32
N SER A 26 -13.65 -13.00 -35.22
CA SER A 26 -13.19 -13.27 -33.86
C SER A 26 -13.11 -14.77 -33.60
N SER A 27 -11.94 -15.25 -33.16
CA SER A 27 -11.84 -16.52 -32.46
C SER A 27 -12.63 -16.45 -31.13
N PRO A 28 -13.13 -17.58 -30.62
CA PRO A 28 -14.02 -17.61 -29.45
C PRO A 28 -13.41 -17.00 -28.17
N SER A 29 -12.07 -16.92 -28.06
CA SER A 29 -11.39 -16.38 -26.88
C SER A 29 -11.45 -14.86 -26.77
N ASN A 30 -11.59 -14.13 -27.88
CA ASN A 30 -11.58 -12.65 -27.86
C ASN A 30 -12.97 -12.06 -27.58
N GLN A 31 -14.05 -12.81 -27.79
CA GLN A 31 -15.42 -12.34 -27.52
C GLN A 31 -15.68 -12.14 -26.02
N ALA A 32 -15.16 -13.03 -25.17
CA ALA A 32 -15.35 -12.96 -23.72
C ALA A 32 -14.77 -11.67 -23.08
N GLN A 33 -13.67 -11.14 -23.62
CA GLN A 33 -13.07 -9.90 -23.13
C GLN A 33 -13.81 -8.65 -23.64
N THR A 34 -14.37 -8.69 -24.85
CA THR A 34 -15.17 -7.57 -25.38
C THR A 34 -16.55 -7.44 -24.73
N ASP A 35 -17.14 -8.55 -24.28
CA ASP A 35 -18.45 -8.55 -23.63
C ASP A 35 -18.42 -7.95 -22.21
N LEU A 36 -17.26 -7.97 -21.55
CA LEU A 36 -17.01 -7.26 -20.28
C LEU A 36 -17.12 -5.73 -20.43
N TRP A 37 -16.83 -5.17 -21.61
CA TRP A 37 -16.92 -3.72 -21.81
C TRP A 37 -18.36 -3.27 -22.08
N ASN A 38 -19.16 -4.12 -22.73
CA ASN A 38 -20.54 -3.80 -23.11
C ASN A 38 -21.52 -3.92 -21.94
N THR A 39 -21.20 -4.70 -20.89
CA THR A 39 -22.07 -4.93 -19.72
C THR A 39 -21.93 -3.88 -18.61
N VAL A 40 -20.96 -2.96 -18.70
CA VAL A 40 -20.60 -2.00 -17.63
C VAL A 40 -21.17 -0.60 -17.90
N SER A 41 -21.94 -0.43 -18.97
CA SER A 41 -22.59 0.84 -19.34
C SER A 41 -24.08 0.77 -19.00
N ASN A 42 -24.52 1.44 -17.92
CA ASN A 42 -25.94 1.68 -17.71
C ASN A 42 -26.44 2.74 -18.70
N GLU A 43 -27.69 2.59 -19.17
CA GLU A 43 -28.33 3.48 -20.17
C GLU A 43 -28.37 4.97 -19.77
N ASN A 44 -28.06 5.30 -18.50
CA ASN A 44 -28.07 6.65 -17.94
C ASN A 44 -26.69 7.33 -17.82
N GLY A 45 -25.62 6.74 -18.38
CA GLY A 45 -24.28 7.35 -18.33
C GLY A 45 -23.59 7.30 -16.95
N SER A 46 -24.13 6.54 -15.99
CA SER A 46 -23.41 6.18 -14.77
C SER A 46 -22.49 4.99 -15.03
N THR A 47 -21.26 5.05 -14.51
CA THR A 47 -20.34 3.90 -14.53
C THR A 47 -20.95 2.77 -13.70
N ALA A 48 -20.90 1.52 -14.18
CA ALA A 48 -21.46 0.39 -13.41
C ALA A 48 -20.70 0.07 -12.11
N PHE A 49 -19.50 0.64 -11.93
CA PHE A 49 -18.70 0.53 -10.71
C PHE A 49 -18.32 1.92 -10.18
N ARG A 50 -18.09 2.02 -8.86
CA ARG A 50 -17.53 3.21 -8.21
C ARG A 50 -16.09 3.50 -8.66
N ASP A 51 -15.60 4.71 -8.36
CA ASP A 51 -14.26 5.17 -8.76
C ASP A 51 -13.17 4.19 -8.30
N PRO A 52 -12.33 3.65 -9.21
CA PRO A 52 -11.23 2.76 -8.86
C PRO A 52 -10.10 3.45 -8.09
N ALA A 53 -10.04 4.78 -8.00
CA ALA A 53 -8.94 5.50 -7.38
C ALA A 53 -8.85 5.31 -5.85
N PHE A 54 -7.64 5.07 -5.32
CA PHE A 54 -7.38 4.75 -3.91
C PHE A 54 -7.82 5.82 -2.86
N ALA A 55 -8.29 7.00 -3.26
CA ALA A 55 -8.44 8.14 -2.35
C ALA A 55 -9.23 7.80 -1.07
N ASP A 56 -10.36 7.11 -1.20
CA ASP A 56 -11.24 6.74 -0.09
C ASP A 56 -10.60 5.74 0.88
N ASN A 57 -9.67 4.90 0.41
CA ASN A 57 -9.01 3.90 1.24
C ASN A 57 -8.16 4.51 2.36
N LYS A 58 -7.84 5.81 2.29
CA LYS A 58 -7.09 6.53 3.33
C LYS A 58 -7.86 6.65 4.65
N SER A 59 -9.19 6.50 4.64
CA SER A 59 -10.03 6.56 5.84
C SER A 59 -10.59 5.20 6.28
N LEU A 60 -10.50 4.17 5.44
CA LEU A 60 -11.06 2.85 5.73
C LEU A 60 -10.13 2.02 6.64
N PRO A 61 -10.67 1.33 7.66
CA PRO A 61 -9.89 0.42 8.51
C PRO A 61 -9.09 -0.58 7.69
N ILE A 62 -7.86 -0.87 8.14
CA ILE A 62 -6.90 -1.78 7.49
C ILE A 62 -6.33 -1.25 6.15
N HIS A 63 -7.19 -0.71 5.27
CA HIS A 63 -6.76 -0.12 4.00
C HIS A 63 -5.85 1.10 4.20
N ARG A 64 -6.18 1.95 5.18
CA ARG A 64 -5.43 3.17 5.53
C ARG A 64 -4.00 2.92 6.02
N TRP A 65 -3.60 1.67 6.23
CA TRP A 65 -2.28 1.34 6.74
C TRP A 65 -1.18 1.74 5.76
N SER A 66 -1.43 1.62 4.46
CA SER A 66 -0.45 1.93 3.41
C SER A 66 -1.10 2.80 2.33
N PRO A 67 -0.94 4.13 2.37
CA PRO A 67 -1.50 5.02 1.35
C PRO A 67 -0.79 4.79 0.01
N TRP A 68 -1.40 3.97 -0.85
CA TRP A 68 -0.79 3.49 -2.09
C TRP A 68 -1.54 4.07 -3.30
N ILE A 69 -0.97 5.09 -3.93
CA ILE A 69 -1.64 5.85 -5.00
C ILE A 69 -2.01 4.96 -6.20
N ALA A 70 -1.20 3.93 -6.48
CA ALA A 70 -1.43 2.99 -7.57
C ALA A 70 -2.41 1.85 -7.21
N GLY A 71 -3.05 1.88 -6.04
CA GLY A 71 -3.97 0.84 -5.60
C GLY A 71 -5.41 1.11 -6.03
N TYR A 72 -6.22 0.04 -6.12
CA TYR A 72 -7.67 0.16 -6.26
C TYR A 72 -8.33 0.64 -4.97
N SER A 73 -9.44 1.35 -5.09
CA SER A 73 -10.39 1.60 -4.00
C SER A 73 -11.06 0.30 -3.56
N ALA A 74 -11.38 0.19 -2.27
CA ALA A 74 -12.11 -0.96 -1.75
C ALA A 74 -13.52 -1.02 -2.35
N SER A 75 -14.19 0.11 -2.47
CA SER A 75 -15.52 0.26 -3.05
C SER A 75 -15.63 -0.25 -4.49
N PHE A 76 -14.64 0.05 -5.34
CA PHE A 76 -14.60 -0.49 -6.70
C PHE A 76 -14.50 -2.01 -6.71
N VAL A 77 -13.59 -2.56 -5.92
CA VAL A 77 -13.42 -4.03 -5.82
C VAL A 77 -14.71 -4.69 -5.32
N ASP A 78 -15.39 -4.05 -4.37
CA ASP A 78 -16.65 -4.54 -3.82
C ASP A 78 -17.74 -4.65 -4.86
N ASP A 79 -17.86 -3.64 -5.73
CA ASP A 79 -18.85 -3.64 -6.80
C ASP A 79 -18.52 -4.75 -7.81
N VAL A 80 -17.23 -4.93 -8.15
CA VAL A 80 -16.76 -5.99 -9.05
C VAL A 80 -17.06 -7.38 -8.47
N ILE A 81 -16.72 -7.62 -7.19
CA ILE A 81 -17.04 -8.90 -6.54
C ILE A 81 -18.55 -9.14 -6.53
N SER A 82 -19.34 -8.13 -6.19
CA SER A 82 -20.80 -8.24 -6.12
C SER A 82 -21.43 -8.54 -7.48
N ALA A 83 -20.93 -7.91 -8.54
CA ALA A 83 -21.43 -8.09 -9.90
C ALA A 83 -21.07 -9.47 -10.48
N TYR A 84 -19.85 -9.96 -10.25
CA TYR A 84 -19.35 -11.17 -10.91
C TYR A 84 -19.39 -12.43 -10.03
N LEU A 85 -19.58 -12.30 -8.72
CA LEU A 85 -19.68 -13.42 -7.78
C LEU A 85 -20.99 -13.43 -6.95
N PRO A 86 -22.17 -13.00 -7.46
CA PRO A 86 -23.36 -12.73 -6.65
C PRO A 86 -23.93 -13.94 -5.91
N ASN A 87 -23.62 -15.17 -6.35
CA ASN A 87 -24.21 -16.42 -5.84
C ASN A 87 -23.18 -17.54 -5.55
N ARG A 88 -21.89 -17.21 -5.40
CA ARG A 88 -20.83 -18.22 -5.15
C ARG A 88 -20.59 -18.38 -3.64
N LYS A 89 -20.78 -19.60 -3.09
CA LYS A 89 -20.50 -19.91 -1.67
C LYS A 89 -19.06 -19.57 -1.25
N ALA A 90 -18.09 -19.84 -2.13
CA ALA A 90 -16.72 -19.38 -2.08
C ALA A 90 -16.10 -19.45 -3.48
N ALA A 91 -15.38 -18.42 -3.91
CA ALA A 91 -14.60 -18.42 -5.14
C ALA A 91 -13.11 -18.23 -4.81
N LEU A 92 -12.24 -18.47 -5.79
CA LEU A 92 -10.82 -18.11 -5.71
C LEU A 92 -10.60 -16.86 -6.57
N VAL A 93 -10.24 -15.75 -5.94
CA VAL A 93 -9.88 -14.49 -6.59
C VAL A 93 -8.36 -14.46 -6.79
N LEU A 94 -7.92 -14.20 -8.01
CA LEU A 94 -6.51 -14.05 -8.35
C LEU A 94 -6.23 -12.59 -8.70
N ASP A 95 -5.25 -11.97 -8.03
CA ASP A 95 -4.72 -10.65 -8.38
C ASP A 95 -3.21 -10.74 -8.68
N PRO A 96 -2.80 -10.77 -9.95
CA PRO A 96 -1.39 -10.94 -10.32
C PRO A 96 -0.50 -9.71 -10.01
N PHE A 97 -1.09 -8.58 -9.60
CA PHE A 97 -0.39 -7.33 -9.27
C PHE A 97 -1.00 -6.70 -8.01
N CYS A 98 -1.08 -7.49 -6.94
CA CYS A 98 -1.96 -7.19 -5.82
C CYS A 98 -1.58 -5.96 -5.00
N GLY A 99 -0.38 -5.41 -5.20
CA GLY A 99 0.08 -4.21 -4.50
C GLY A 99 -0.05 -4.38 -2.99
N VAL A 100 -0.69 -3.41 -2.35
CA VAL A 100 -0.96 -3.42 -0.89
C VAL A 100 -2.18 -4.27 -0.50
N GLY A 101 -2.70 -5.09 -1.41
CA GLY A 101 -3.67 -6.15 -1.13
C GLY A 101 -5.13 -5.72 -1.05
N THR A 102 -5.55 -4.61 -1.67
CA THR A 102 -6.97 -4.18 -1.64
C THR A 102 -7.89 -5.30 -2.14
N THR A 103 -7.59 -5.88 -3.32
CA THR A 103 -8.38 -6.96 -3.92
C THR A 103 -8.48 -8.18 -3.03
N LEU A 104 -7.32 -8.60 -2.48
CA LEU A 104 -7.23 -9.80 -1.65
C LEU A 104 -8.02 -9.62 -0.35
N LEU A 105 -7.90 -8.45 0.28
CA LEU A 105 -8.62 -8.16 1.52
C LEU A 105 -10.13 -8.14 1.26
N GLN A 106 -10.60 -7.43 0.23
CA GLN A 106 -12.04 -7.38 -0.09
C GLN A 106 -12.65 -8.72 -0.51
N ALA A 107 -11.87 -9.59 -1.16
CA ALA A 107 -12.27 -10.95 -1.44
C ALA A 107 -12.40 -11.78 -0.16
N ASN A 108 -11.39 -11.74 0.72
CA ASN A 108 -11.39 -12.48 1.98
C ASN A 108 -12.53 -12.04 2.90
N THR A 109 -12.75 -10.73 3.05
CA THR A 109 -13.85 -10.18 3.86
C THR A 109 -15.24 -10.58 3.36
N ARG A 110 -15.36 -10.99 2.08
CA ARG A 110 -16.60 -11.49 1.47
C ARG A 110 -16.71 -13.01 1.47
N GLY A 111 -15.81 -13.70 2.17
CA GLY A 111 -15.82 -15.15 2.25
C GLY A 111 -15.29 -15.85 1.00
N HIS A 112 -14.53 -15.16 0.15
CA HIS A 112 -13.80 -15.76 -0.96
C HIS A 112 -12.34 -16.01 -0.57
N ASN A 113 -11.73 -17.02 -1.19
CA ASN A 113 -10.30 -17.22 -1.12
C ASN A 113 -9.61 -16.25 -2.08
N ALA A 114 -8.38 -15.85 -1.76
CA ALA A 114 -7.62 -14.96 -2.63
C ALA A 114 -6.14 -15.37 -2.70
N ILE A 115 -5.57 -15.26 -3.91
CA ILE A 115 -4.13 -15.39 -4.17
C ILE A 115 -3.70 -14.11 -4.86
N GLY A 116 -2.55 -13.57 -4.45
CA GLY A 116 -1.98 -12.44 -5.16
C GLY A 116 -0.47 -12.50 -5.26
N PHE A 117 0.03 -11.87 -6.32
CA PHE A 117 1.45 -11.74 -6.62
C PHE A 117 1.86 -10.28 -6.59
N GLU A 118 3.00 -9.98 -5.97
CA GLU A 118 3.59 -8.65 -5.91
C GLU A 118 5.10 -8.80 -5.78
N ILE A 119 5.85 -8.09 -6.63
CA ILE A 119 7.30 -8.20 -6.70
C ILE A 119 7.99 -7.27 -5.69
N ASN A 120 7.37 -6.11 -5.40
CA ASN A 120 7.93 -5.15 -4.48
C ASN A 120 7.74 -5.66 -3.03
N PRO A 121 8.83 -5.84 -2.26
CA PRO A 121 8.75 -6.46 -0.93
C PRO A 121 7.85 -5.73 0.06
N TYR A 122 7.78 -4.40 0.01
CA TYR A 122 6.99 -3.61 0.95
C TYR A 122 5.47 -3.75 0.73
N PRO A 123 4.89 -3.49 -0.47
CA PRO A 123 3.47 -3.73 -0.69
C PRO A 123 3.10 -5.21 -0.49
N ALA A 124 3.97 -6.16 -0.87
CA ALA A 124 3.77 -7.58 -0.58
C ALA A 124 3.73 -7.89 0.93
N LEU A 125 4.57 -7.22 1.73
CA LEU A 125 4.52 -7.30 3.20
C LEU A 125 3.21 -6.69 3.72
N ALA A 126 2.84 -5.50 3.25
CA ALA A 126 1.61 -4.83 3.67
C ALA A 126 0.37 -5.68 3.38
N ALA A 127 0.28 -6.28 2.18
CA ALA A 127 -0.80 -7.19 1.81
C ALA A 127 -0.86 -8.40 2.76
N ARG A 128 0.28 -9.07 3.02
CA ARG A 128 0.37 -10.20 3.94
C ARG A 128 -0.04 -9.83 5.37
N THR A 129 0.44 -8.69 5.87
CA THR A 129 0.10 -8.19 7.20
C THR A 129 -1.40 -7.92 7.34
N LYS A 130 -2.01 -7.25 6.34
CA LYS A 130 -3.46 -6.97 6.33
C LYS A 130 -4.30 -8.26 6.31
N LEU A 131 -3.85 -9.30 5.60
CA LEU A 131 -4.54 -10.59 5.56
C LEU A 131 -4.36 -11.42 6.85
N ALA A 132 -3.30 -11.16 7.62
CA ALA A 132 -2.95 -11.90 8.84
C ALA A 132 -3.54 -11.32 10.13
N VAL A 133 -4.38 -10.27 10.06
CA VAL A 133 -4.89 -9.55 11.26
C VAL A 133 -5.66 -10.43 12.24
N HIS A 134 -6.33 -11.47 11.75
CA HIS A 134 -7.02 -12.44 12.60
C HIS A 134 -6.06 -13.29 13.46
N ARG A 135 -4.77 -13.35 13.11
CA ARG A 135 -3.73 -14.08 13.86
C ARG A 135 -3.10 -13.24 14.96
N ILE A 136 -3.40 -11.94 15.02
CA ILE A 136 -2.79 -11.02 16.00
C ILE A 136 -3.61 -11.06 17.29
N LYS A 137 -2.97 -11.48 18.39
CA LYS A 137 -3.56 -11.36 19.73
C LYS A 137 -3.41 -9.92 20.20
N LEU A 138 -4.54 -9.23 20.46
CA LEU A 138 -4.52 -7.84 20.91
C LEU A 138 -3.74 -7.65 22.22
N SER A 139 -3.82 -8.58 23.16
CA SER A 139 -3.07 -8.52 24.42
C SER A 139 -1.54 -8.56 24.22
N GLU A 140 -1.08 -9.38 23.28
CA GLU A 140 0.34 -9.50 22.92
C GLU A 140 0.82 -8.24 22.17
N LEU A 141 -0.01 -7.71 21.27
CA LEU A 141 0.26 -6.43 20.61
C LEU A 141 0.33 -5.29 21.61
N ASP A 142 -0.64 -5.19 22.52
CA ASP A 142 -0.67 -4.15 23.56
C ASP A 142 0.58 -4.22 24.44
N ALA A 143 1.00 -5.42 24.88
CA ALA A 143 2.24 -5.60 25.62
C ALA A 143 3.48 -5.17 24.81
N THR A 144 3.51 -5.48 23.52
CA THR A 144 4.59 -5.08 22.60
C THR A 144 4.67 -3.56 22.45
N LEU A 145 3.53 -2.87 22.31
CA LEU A 145 3.49 -1.41 22.20
C LEU A 145 3.95 -0.72 23.49
N HIS A 146 3.57 -1.25 24.66
CA HIS A 146 4.08 -0.75 25.94
C HIS A 146 5.60 -0.96 26.07
N ALA A 147 6.12 -2.12 25.66
CA ALA A 147 7.54 -2.41 25.65
C ALA A 147 8.30 -1.45 24.70
N MET A 148 7.77 -1.23 23.49
CA MET A 148 8.34 -0.29 22.51
C MET A 148 8.37 1.13 23.05
N GLN A 149 7.28 1.59 23.68
CA GLN A 149 7.21 2.93 24.28
C GLN A 149 8.27 3.14 25.36
N LYS A 150 8.56 2.11 26.16
CA LYS A 150 9.62 2.14 27.17
C LYS A 150 11.01 2.14 26.54
N ASP A 151 11.25 1.27 25.56
CA ASP A 151 12.53 1.17 24.85
C ASP A 151 12.86 2.48 24.09
N ALA A 152 11.84 3.10 23.50
CA ALA A 152 11.92 4.36 22.76
C ALA A 152 12.50 5.54 23.56
N ALA A 153 12.40 5.52 24.89
CA ALA A 153 12.97 6.55 25.76
C ALA A 153 14.50 6.70 25.57
N HIS A 154 15.16 5.67 25.06
CA HIS A 154 16.60 5.62 24.89
C HIS A 154 17.08 5.83 23.45
N TRP A 155 16.19 5.80 22.45
CA TRP A 155 16.56 5.77 21.03
C TRP A 155 17.29 7.03 20.56
N ARG A 156 17.08 8.15 21.24
CA ARG A 156 17.70 9.44 20.92
C ARG A 156 19.07 9.61 21.58
N THR A 157 19.32 8.91 22.69
CA THR A 157 20.48 9.16 23.57
C THR A 157 21.52 8.05 23.49
N HIS A 158 21.10 6.78 23.40
CA HIS A 158 22.02 5.65 23.32
C HIS A 158 22.73 5.58 21.95
N ALA A 159 23.85 4.87 21.92
CA ALA A 159 24.58 4.61 20.68
C ALA A 159 23.74 3.72 19.75
N ALA A 160 23.79 4.01 18.45
CA ALA A 160 23.02 3.26 17.47
C ALA A 160 23.47 1.79 17.38
N PRO A 161 22.55 0.81 17.28
CA PRO A 161 22.90 -0.58 17.03
C PRO A 161 23.59 -0.73 15.67
N THR A 162 24.88 -1.06 15.66
CA THR A 162 25.69 -1.10 14.43
C THR A 162 25.38 -2.30 13.55
N ASP A 163 24.89 -3.39 14.13
CA ASP A 163 24.50 -4.62 13.46
C ASP A 163 23.14 -4.52 12.72
N MET A 164 22.45 -3.39 12.87
CA MET A 164 21.22 -3.05 12.12
C MET A 164 21.47 -2.14 10.92
N ALA A 165 22.71 -1.67 10.72
CA ALA A 165 23.01 -0.78 9.62
C ALA A 165 22.75 -1.49 8.28
N PRO A 166 21.97 -0.90 7.36
CA PRO A 166 21.76 -1.50 6.05
C PRO A 166 23.09 -1.56 5.28
N PRO A 167 23.23 -2.48 4.30
CA PRO A 167 24.36 -2.44 3.38
C PRO A 167 24.49 -1.05 2.74
N PRO A 168 25.71 -0.60 2.38
CA PRO A 168 25.91 0.72 1.82
C PRO A 168 25.06 0.93 0.56
N LEU A 169 23.98 1.70 0.69
CA LEU A 169 23.13 2.09 -0.42
C LEU A 169 23.63 3.43 -0.96
N LYS A 170 24.06 3.45 -2.22
CA LYS A 170 24.42 4.69 -2.89
C LYS A 170 23.15 5.46 -3.27
N SER A 171 22.83 6.49 -2.49
CA SER A 171 21.82 7.49 -2.81
C SER A 171 22.46 8.86 -3.04
N ARG A 172 21.73 9.80 -3.66
CA ARG A 172 22.22 11.17 -3.88
C ARG A 172 22.46 11.91 -2.55
N LEU A 173 21.63 11.63 -1.55
CA LEU A 173 21.70 12.17 -0.19
C LEU A 173 21.41 11.05 0.79
N PRO A 174 21.95 11.09 2.02
CA PRO A 174 21.56 10.16 3.08
C PRO A 174 20.04 10.16 3.26
N PHE A 175 19.43 8.97 3.34
CA PHE A 175 17.97 8.85 3.52
C PHE A 175 17.50 9.49 4.84
N PHE A 176 18.33 9.45 5.88
CA PHE A 176 18.05 9.98 7.20
C PHE A 176 19.23 10.85 7.67
N SER A 177 18.98 11.84 8.53
CA SER A 177 20.06 12.51 9.27
C SER A 177 20.65 11.55 10.32
N PRO A 178 21.86 11.82 10.86
CA PRO A 178 22.44 10.97 11.90
C PRO A 178 21.56 10.81 13.16
N LYS A 179 20.75 11.83 13.50
CA LYS A 179 19.82 11.77 14.65
C LYS A 179 18.60 10.89 14.36
N VAL A 180 18.07 10.96 13.14
CA VAL A 180 16.95 10.11 12.72
C VAL A 180 17.41 8.67 12.51
N GLU A 181 18.55 8.47 11.84
CA GLU A 181 19.12 7.15 11.55
C GLU A 181 19.36 6.35 12.84
N ARG A 182 19.91 6.98 13.89
CA ARG A 182 20.07 6.35 15.20
C ARG A 182 18.75 5.76 15.72
N GLN A 183 17.68 6.52 15.69
CA GLN A 183 16.37 6.07 16.15
C GLN A 183 15.80 4.97 15.25
N VAL A 184 16.00 5.08 13.93
CA VAL A 184 15.61 4.04 12.97
C VAL A 184 16.31 2.72 13.27
N LEU A 185 17.62 2.74 13.56
CA LEU A 185 18.38 1.52 13.88
C LEU A 185 17.91 0.88 15.18
N HIS A 186 17.55 1.67 16.19
CA HIS A 186 16.91 1.16 17.40
C HIS A 186 15.52 0.55 17.11
N ALA A 187 14.68 1.21 16.32
CA ALA A 187 13.37 0.67 15.93
C ALA A 187 13.50 -0.67 15.20
N LEU A 188 14.46 -0.79 14.27
CA LEU A 188 14.73 -2.03 13.57
C LEU A 188 15.28 -3.12 14.51
N ALA A 189 16.16 -2.76 15.44
CA ALA A 189 16.67 -3.69 16.46
C ALA A 189 15.55 -4.23 17.35
N PHE A 190 14.64 -3.36 17.81
CA PHE A 190 13.46 -3.74 18.57
C PHE A 190 12.60 -4.75 17.81
N VAL A 191 12.28 -4.44 16.55
CA VAL A 191 11.48 -5.33 15.68
C VAL A 191 12.16 -6.67 15.42
N ARG A 192 13.49 -6.69 15.28
CA ARG A 192 14.27 -7.94 15.11
C ARG A 192 14.22 -8.82 16.36
N GLY A 193 14.12 -8.22 17.55
CA GLY A 193 14.04 -8.95 18.82
C GLY A 193 12.67 -9.55 19.15
N LEU A 194 11.64 -9.31 18.32
CA LEU A 194 10.30 -9.84 18.57
C LEU A 194 10.20 -11.31 18.17
N GLU A 195 9.65 -12.13 19.08
CA GLU A 195 9.39 -13.56 18.82
C GLU A 195 8.23 -13.77 17.83
N SER A 196 7.23 -12.91 17.89
CA SER A 196 6.00 -13.01 17.10
C SER A 196 6.19 -12.43 15.70
N GLU A 197 6.35 -13.30 14.71
CA GLU A 197 6.57 -12.89 13.32
C GLU A 197 5.42 -12.01 12.78
N VAL A 198 4.17 -12.30 13.16
CA VAL A 198 3.00 -11.54 12.70
C VAL A 198 3.02 -10.11 13.27
N ILE A 199 3.38 -9.95 14.55
CA ILE A 199 3.53 -8.63 15.17
C ILE A 199 4.76 -7.92 14.60
N ALA A 200 5.88 -8.61 14.41
CA ALA A 200 7.06 -8.03 13.77
C ALA A 200 6.74 -7.51 12.36
N ASN A 201 5.95 -8.25 11.57
CA ASN A 201 5.48 -7.81 10.25
C ASN A 201 4.52 -6.63 10.33
N LEU A 202 3.66 -6.57 11.36
CA LEU A 202 2.83 -5.39 11.64
C LEU A 202 3.71 -4.15 11.87
N LEU A 203 4.75 -4.25 12.70
CA LEU A 203 5.66 -3.14 12.98
C LEU A 203 6.50 -2.75 11.77
N ARG A 204 6.99 -3.71 10.96
CA ARG A 204 7.66 -3.41 9.68
C ARG A 204 6.74 -2.70 8.70
N THR A 205 5.46 -3.09 8.67
CA THR A 205 4.44 -2.42 7.84
C THR A 205 4.20 -1.00 8.31
N ALA A 206 4.06 -0.79 9.62
CA ALA A 206 3.94 0.56 10.20
C ALA A 206 5.16 1.42 9.88
N PHE A 207 6.36 0.86 10.03
CA PHE A 207 7.62 1.53 9.70
C PHE A 207 7.67 1.99 8.25
N GLY A 208 7.43 1.10 7.29
CA GLY A 208 7.43 1.49 5.88
C GLY A 208 6.32 2.50 5.53
N ALA A 209 5.22 2.53 6.29
CA ALA A 209 4.14 3.47 6.09
C ALA A 209 4.47 4.90 6.54
N VAL A 210 5.37 5.06 7.51
CA VAL A 210 5.75 6.38 8.04
C VAL A 210 7.18 6.80 7.71
N MET A 211 8.06 5.89 7.27
CA MET A 211 9.50 6.20 7.14
C MET A 211 9.82 7.41 6.26
N VAL A 212 8.98 7.69 5.27
CA VAL A 212 9.18 8.85 4.39
C VAL A 212 8.92 10.17 5.12
N SER A 213 8.03 10.21 6.13
CA SER A 213 7.68 11.43 6.86
C SER A 213 8.87 12.04 7.63
N PHE A 214 9.82 11.20 8.04
CA PHE A 214 11.06 11.59 8.71
C PHE A 214 12.32 11.36 7.85
N SER A 215 12.17 11.11 6.55
CA SER A 215 13.31 10.96 5.64
C SER A 215 13.69 12.27 4.95
N ASN A 216 14.91 12.35 4.42
CA ASN A 216 15.36 13.39 3.50
C ASN A 216 14.77 13.24 2.08
N TYR A 217 13.77 12.38 1.91
CA TYR A 217 13.00 12.18 0.70
C TYR A 217 11.51 12.49 0.95
N SER A 218 10.79 12.80 -0.12
CA SER A 218 9.36 13.12 -0.09
C SER A 218 8.70 12.53 -1.33
N TYR A 219 7.43 12.16 -1.20
CA TYR A 219 6.60 11.84 -2.37
C TYR A 219 6.08 13.12 -3.00
N GLU A 220 6.50 13.39 -4.25
CA GLU A 220 5.94 14.40 -5.15
C GLU A 220 5.92 13.84 -6.59
N PRO A 221 4.72 13.56 -7.12
CA PRO A 221 4.34 12.44 -8.02
C PRO A 221 5.13 11.10 -7.95
N SER A 222 6.40 11.13 -7.57
CA SER A 222 7.36 10.05 -7.41
C SER A 222 8.22 10.34 -6.16
N LEU A 223 9.05 9.40 -5.73
CA LEU A 223 9.94 9.62 -4.60
C LEU A 223 11.14 10.47 -5.04
N GLY A 224 11.31 11.65 -4.43
CA GLY A 224 12.40 12.58 -4.70
C GLY A 224 13.07 13.07 -3.43
N SER A 225 14.28 13.61 -3.53
CA SER A 225 14.94 14.27 -2.40
C SER A 225 14.14 15.52 -1.99
N ARG A 226 14.06 15.81 -0.69
CA ARG A 226 13.36 17.00 -0.18
C ARG A 226 13.83 18.33 -0.83
N PRO A 227 15.13 18.58 -1.04
CA PRO A 227 15.56 19.81 -1.70
C PRO A 227 15.06 19.96 -3.14
N ALA A 228 14.92 18.85 -3.88
CA ALA A 228 14.35 18.86 -5.23
C ALA A 228 12.85 19.22 -5.24
N ALA A 229 12.17 19.01 -4.12
CA ALA A 229 10.79 19.40 -3.86
C ALA A 229 10.69 20.78 -3.17
N GLY A 230 11.77 21.55 -3.08
CA GLY A 230 11.80 22.86 -2.39
C GLY A 230 11.65 22.77 -0.87
N LYS A 231 11.84 21.58 -0.28
CA LYS A 231 11.71 21.31 1.16
C LYS A 231 13.10 21.21 1.80
N ALA A 232 13.24 21.76 3.00
CA ALA A 232 14.46 21.60 3.81
C ALA A 232 14.68 20.13 4.20
N LEU A 233 15.94 19.75 4.43
CA LEU A 233 16.31 18.45 5.00
C LEU A 233 15.75 18.31 6.43
N ILE A 234 15.56 17.06 6.86
CA ILE A 234 15.09 16.75 8.21
C ILE A 234 16.31 16.44 9.05
N GLU A 235 16.74 17.41 9.86
CA GLU A 235 17.89 17.24 10.77
C GLU A 235 17.55 16.39 11.99
N ASP A 236 16.29 16.42 12.44
CA ASP A 236 15.80 15.65 13.58
C ASP A 236 14.29 15.40 13.43
N ALA A 237 13.83 14.29 13.97
CA ALA A 237 12.42 13.91 14.03
C ALA A 237 12.21 12.93 15.20
N ASP A 238 10.99 12.88 15.72
CA ASP A 238 10.58 11.87 16.69
C ASP A 238 10.08 10.61 15.96
N VAL A 239 11.02 9.69 15.70
CA VAL A 239 10.72 8.44 14.98
C VAL A 239 9.84 7.53 15.82
N ALA A 240 10.05 7.49 17.13
CA ALA A 240 9.27 6.65 18.04
C ALA A 240 7.81 7.09 18.05
N HIS A 241 7.56 8.39 18.18
CA HIS A 241 6.21 8.94 18.15
C HIS A 241 5.50 8.62 16.83
N ALA A 242 6.15 8.88 15.69
CA ALA A 242 5.55 8.58 14.37
C ALA A 242 5.18 7.10 14.19
N LEU A 243 6.02 6.19 14.69
CA LEU A 243 5.74 4.75 14.65
C LEU A 243 4.61 4.35 15.61
N LEU A 244 4.65 4.81 16.85
CA LEU A 244 3.65 4.47 17.86
C LEU A 244 2.27 5.00 17.50
N GLU A 245 2.16 6.23 17.00
CA GLU A 245 0.89 6.77 16.48
C GLU A 245 0.31 5.88 15.39
N LYS A 246 1.15 5.48 14.42
CA LYS A 246 0.71 4.59 13.34
C LYS A 246 0.27 3.23 13.88
N LEU A 247 1.01 2.67 14.83
CA LEU A 247 0.70 1.37 15.44
C LEU A 247 -0.58 1.39 16.26
N HIS A 248 -0.87 2.49 16.96
CA HIS A 248 -2.14 2.64 17.68
C HIS A 248 -3.34 2.68 16.74
N ILE A 249 -3.23 3.35 15.59
CA ILE A 249 -4.24 3.31 14.53
C ILE A 249 -4.42 1.88 14.01
N MET A 250 -3.32 1.17 13.72
CA MET A 250 -3.38 -0.20 13.24
C MET A 250 -4.00 -1.15 14.27
N ARG A 251 -3.67 -1.00 15.55
CA ARG A 251 -4.26 -1.75 16.67
C ARG A 251 -5.77 -1.52 16.76
N ALA A 252 -6.22 -0.27 16.64
CA ALA A 252 -7.65 0.06 16.65
C ALA A 252 -8.39 -0.58 15.46
N ASP A 253 -7.81 -0.52 14.26
CA ASP A 253 -8.39 -1.16 13.08
C ASP A 253 -8.43 -2.69 13.22
N ILE A 254 -7.41 -3.33 13.81
CA ILE A 254 -7.41 -4.78 14.09
C ILE A 254 -8.56 -5.14 15.02
N ALA A 255 -8.72 -4.40 16.12
CA ALA A 255 -9.78 -4.66 17.08
C ALA A 255 -11.18 -4.51 16.46
N TRP A 256 -11.37 -3.48 15.62
CA TRP A 256 -12.59 -3.31 14.84
C TRP A 256 -12.82 -4.49 13.89
N MET A 257 -11.80 -4.87 13.11
CA MET A 257 -11.90 -5.95 12.13
C MET A 257 -12.22 -7.30 12.78
N GLN A 258 -11.58 -7.63 13.90
CA GLN A 258 -11.82 -8.88 14.64
C GLN A 258 -13.22 -8.93 15.25
N LYS A 259 -13.82 -7.78 15.57
CA LYS A 259 -15.20 -7.68 16.05
C LYS A 259 -16.22 -7.87 14.92
N GLU A 260 -15.99 -7.22 13.78
CA GLU A 260 -16.91 -7.28 12.64
C GLU A 260 -16.81 -8.61 11.87
N MET A 261 -15.65 -9.28 11.94
CA MET A 261 -15.39 -10.54 11.25
C MET A 261 -14.74 -11.55 12.21
N PRO A 262 -15.51 -12.14 13.16
CA PRO A 262 -14.99 -13.20 13.99
C PRO A 262 -14.48 -14.33 13.10
N SER A 263 -13.25 -14.79 13.36
CA SER A 263 -12.59 -15.85 12.60
C SER A 263 -13.54 -17.05 12.43
N LYS A 264 -13.68 -17.52 11.19
CA LYS A 264 -14.34 -18.79 10.87
C LYS A 264 -13.62 -19.97 11.51
#